data_AF-A0A6B1GVP5-F1
#
_entry.id   AF-A0A6B1GVP5-F1
#
_cell.length_a   1.000
_cell.length_b   1.000
_cell.length_c   1.000
_cell.angle_alpha   90.00
_cell.angle_beta   90.00
_cell.angle_gamma   90.00
#
_symmetry.space_group_name_H-M   'P 1'
#
loop_
_entity.id
_entity.type
_entity.pdbx_description
1 polymer ?
#
loop_
_entity_poly.entity_id
_entity_poly.type
_entity_poly.pdbx_seq_one_letter_code
_entity_poly.pdbx_strand_id
1 'polypeptide(L)'
;MAFFFVDPETYRRHREEILELSNSIQVDIHEHLPGEKRRRGLSDREIAERLDLDERTVREIRVVAERDYYDIEEWDKAVEFKDKACRAFAEEGLSYVFKDRRDV
;
A
#
# COMPACT_ATOMS: atom_id res chain seq x y z
N MET A 1 17.03 -13.99 2.55
CA MET A 1 16.33 -13.12 3.52
C MET A 1 17.13 -11.83 3.59
N ALA A 2 16.61 -10.71 3.08
CA ALA A 2 17.30 -9.43 3.18
C ALA A 2 17.03 -8.87 4.58
N PHE A 3 18.09 -8.58 5.34
CA PHE A 3 17.98 -7.88 6.62
C PHE A 3 17.99 -6.38 6.35
N PHE A 4 16.88 -5.72 6.69
CA PHE A 4 16.76 -4.27 6.65
C PHE A 4 17.14 -3.72 8.03
N PHE A 5 17.99 -2.70 8.06
CA PHE A 5 18.50 -2.08 9.28
C PHE A 5 18.27 -0.59 9.19
N VAL A 6 17.17 -0.14 9.79
CA VAL A 6 16.84 1.27 9.88
C VAL A 6 17.22 1.79 11.25
N ASP A 7 17.96 2.88 11.28
CA ASP A 7 18.18 3.63 12.52
C ASP A 7 16.83 4.07 13.13
N PRO A 8 16.54 3.73 14.41
CA PRO A 8 15.23 3.99 15.01
C PRO A 8 14.84 5.48 15.10
N GLU A 9 15.81 6.39 15.08
CA GLU A 9 15.55 7.82 15.12
C GLU A 9 15.16 8.33 13.74
N THR A 10 15.89 7.89 12.71
CA THR A 10 15.60 8.16 11.30
C THR A 10 14.25 7.60 10.89
N TYR A 11 13.93 6.37 11.34
CA TYR A 11 12.62 5.76 11.14
C TYR A 11 11.51 6.64 11.70
N ARG A 12 11.58 7.00 12.98
CA ARG A 12 10.54 7.80 13.65
C ARG A 12 10.36 9.18 13.01
N ARG A 13 11.44 9.77 12.49
CA ARG A 13 11.42 11.09 11.85
C ARG A 13 10.74 11.07 10.49
N HIS A 14 10.97 10.03 9.67
CA HIS A 14 10.57 10.05 8.26
C HIS A 14 9.48 9.05 7.88
N ARG A 15 9.11 8.09 8.75
CA ARG A 15 8.15 7.02 8.41
C ARG A 15 6.82 7.56 7.88
N GLU A 16 6.26 8.60 8.50
CA GLU A 16 4.92 9.10 8.15
C GLU A 16 4.95 9.82 6.79
N GLU A 17 5.98 10.64 6.56
CA GLU A 17 6.17 11.37 5.32
C GLU A 17 6.50 10.44 4.14
N ILE A 18 7.40 9.47 4.34
CA ILE A 18 7.74 8.47 3.32
C ILE A 18 6.50 7.64 2.96
N LEU A 19 5.73 7.23 3.95
CA LEU A 19 4.53 6.43 3.75
C LEU A 19 3.43 7.23 3.04
N GLU A 20 3.22 8.51 3.40
CA GLU A 20 2.30 9.41 2.71
C GLU A 20 2.71 9.61 1.25
N LEU A 21 3.99 9.69 0.92
CA LEU A 21 4.47 9.87 -0.46
C LEU A 21 4.48 8.57 -1.28
N SER A 22 4.48 7.42 -0.62
CA SER A 22 4.57 6.11 -1.27
C SER A 22 3.27 5.69 -1.97
N ASN A 23 3.39 4.87 -3.01
CA ASN A 23 2.25 4.21 -3.65
C ASN A 23 1.50 3.22 -2.74
N SER A 24 2.02 2.94 -1.56
CA SER A 24 1.45 1.97 -0.63
C SER A 24 0.27 2.53 0.15
N ILE A 25 0.17 3.86 0.24
CA ILE A 25 -1.00 4.58 0.78
C ILE A 25 -1.62 5.52 -0.27
N GLN A 26 -0.82 6.09 -1.18
CA GLN A 26 -1.37 6.92 -2.25
C GLN A 26 -2.07 6.05 -3.29
N VAL A 27 -3.38 6.24 -3.32
CA VAL A 27 -4.33 5.51 -4.16
C VAL A 27 -3.91 5.58 -5.62
N ASP A 28 -3.72 4.38 -6.16
CA ASP A 28 -3.69 4.07 -7.57
C ASP A 28 -4.69 4.95 -8.33
N ILE A 29 -4.19 5.63 -9.36
CA ILE A 29 -4.93 6.50 -10.29
C ILE A 29 -6.22 5.88 -10.86
N HIS A 30 -6.46 4.58 -10.61
CA HIS A 30 -7.60 3.80 -11.07
C HIS A 30 -8.82 3.68 -10.13
N GLU A 31 -8.79 4.07 -8.84
CA GLU A 31 -9.94 3.84 -7.97
C GLU A 31 -10.63 5.10 -7.44
N HIS A 32 -11.90 5.28 -7.88
CA HIS A 32 -13.11 5.81 -7.21
C HIS A 32 -13.03 6.99 -6.20
N LEU A 33 -11.89 7.68 -6.10
CA LEU A 33 -11.72 8.87 -5.28
C LEU A 33 -11.99 10.15 -6.08
N PRO A 34 -12.48 11.22 -5.41
CA PRO A 34 -12.56 12.56 -5.98
C PRO A 34 -11.20 13.00 -6.52
N GLY A 35 -11.17 13.69 -7.66
CA GLY A 35 -9.93 14.06 -8.37
C GLY A 35 -8.90 14.80 -7.51
N GLU A 36 -9.35 15.59 -6.54
CA GLU A 36 -8.50 16.33 -5.60
C GLU A 36 -7.67 15.43 -4.66
N LYS A 37 -8.10 14.18 -4.46
CA LYS A 37 -7.43 13.19 -3.62
C LYS A 37 -6.54 12.22 -4.40
N ARG A 38 -6.53 12.30 -5.73
CA ARG A 38 -5.69 11.46 -6.59
C ARG A 38 -4.29 12.06 -6.66
N ARG A 39 -3.41 11.62 -5.76
CA ARG A 39 -1.98 11.97 -5.79
C ARG A 39 -1.20 10.78 -6.32
N ARG A 40 -0.27 11.05 -7.23
CA ARG A 40 0.65 10.02 -7.74
C ARG A 40 1.61 9.66 -6.61
N GLY A 41 1.62 8.40 -6.20
CA GLY A 41 2.67 7.89 -5.33
C GLY A 41 4.03 7.93 -6.02
N LEU A 42 5.03 8.38 -5.27
CA LEU A 42 6.41 8.52 -5.72
C LEU A 42 7.15 7.19 -5.60
N SER A 43 8.16 7.01 -6.44
CA SER A 43 9.14 5.91 -6.29
C SER A 43 10.09 6.17 -5.13
N ASP A 44 10.75 5.12 -4.61
CA ASP A 44 11.75 5.24 -3.54
C ASP A 44 12.81 6.29 -3.87
N ARG A 45 13.22 6.36 -5.15
CA ARG A 45 14.21 7.32 -5.65
C ARG A 45 13.68 8.75 -5.64
N GLU A 46 12.45 8.98 -6.12
CA GLU A 46 11.84 10.32 -6.11
C GLU A 46 11.61 10.82 -4.67
N ILE A 47 11.28 9.92 -3.75
CA ILE A 47 11.15 10.23 -2.31
C ILE A 47 12.53 10.57 -1.73
N ALA A 48 13.56 9.80 -2.06
CA ALA A 48 14.94 10.03 -1.63
C ALA A 48 15.46 11.41 -2.09
N GLU A 49 15.26 11.75 -3.37
CA GLU A 49 15.60 13.07 -3.92
C GLU A 49 14.84 14.21 -3.23
N ARG A 50 13.60 13.97 -2.81
CA ARG A 50 12.77 14.99 -2.13
C ARG A 50 13.12 15.20 -0.67
N LEU A 51 13.53 14.14 0.03
CA LEU A 51 13.81 14.15 1.47
C LEU A 51 15.31 14.29 1.79
N ASP A 52 16.16 14.40 0.77
CA ASP A 52 17.62 14.40 0.91
C ASP A 52 18.12 13.15 1.68
N LEU A 53 17.59 11.99 1.28
CA LEU A 53 17.90 10.69 1.87
C LEU A 53 18.50 9.75 0.82
N ASP A 54 19.15 8.68 1.28
CA ASP A 54 19.56 7.59 0.41
C ASP A 54 18.34 6.71 0.01
N GLU A 55 18.28 6.27 -1.26
CA GLU A 55 17.18 5.44 -1.78
C GLU A 55 16.99 4.15 -0.98
N ARG A 56 18.08 3.52 -0.54
CA ARG A 56 18.00 2.33 0.30
C ARG A 56 17.36 2.66 1.63
N THR A 57 17.76 3.73 2.29
CA THR A 57 17.17 4.17 3.57
C THR A 57 15.67 4.40 3.43
N VAL A 58 15.24 5.07 2.35
CA VAL A 58 13.82 5.26 2.07
C VAL A 58 13.09 3.93 1.89
N ARG A 59 13.65 3.01 1.11
CA ARG A 59 13.07 1.67 0.90
C ARG A 59 12.94 0.89 2.20
N GLU A 60 13.96 0.92 3.04
CA GLU A 60 13.95 0.20 4.31
C GLU A 60 12.92 0.79 5.27
N ILE A 61 12.83 2.12 5.38
CA ILE A 61 11.80 2.80 6.17
C ILE A 61 10.41 2.46 5.64
N ARG A 62 10.20 2.56 4.32
CA ARG A 62 8.90 2.30 3.69
C ARG A 62 8.40 0.90 3.99
N VAL A 63 9.24 -0.13 3.83
CA VAL A 63 8.85 -1.54 4.08
C VAL A 63 8.42 -1.75 5.55
N VAL A 64 9.14 -1.14 6.50
CA VAL A 64 8.78 -1.24 7.92
C VAL A 64 7.52 -0.43 8.22
N ALA A 65 7.41 0.79 7.68
CA ALA A 65 6.27 1.68 7.88
C ALA A 65 4.96 1.10 7.33
N GLU A 66 5.01 0.47 6.14
CA GLU A 66 3.86 -0.23 5.55
C GLU A 66 3.33 -1.35 6.45
N ARG A 67 4.26 -2.10 7.06
CA ARG A 67 3.91 -3.18 7.99
C ARG A 67 3.32 -2.62 9.28
N ASP A 68 3.88 -1.54 9.80
CA ASP A 68 3.44 -0.90 11.04
C ASP A 68 2.12 -0.13 10.88
N TYR A 69 1.75 0.23 9.65
CA TYR A 69 0.56 1.05 9.38
C TYR A 69 -0.76 0.32 9.60
N TYR A 70 -0.81 -0.97 9.27
CA TYR A 70 -1.99 -1.79 9.43
C TYR A 70 -1.85 -2.69 10.65
N ASP A 71 -2.81 -2.56 11.57
CA ASP A 71 -2.94 -3.48 12.69
C ASP A 71 -3.19 -4.91 12.20
N ILE A 72 -2.85 -5.89 13.04
CA ILE A 72 -3.01 -7.32 12.70
C ILE A 72 -4.44 -7.69 12.31
N GLU A 73 -5.41 -6.99 12.87
CA GLU A 73 -6.84 -7.17 12.58
C GLU A 73 -7.19 -6.82 11.14
N GLU A 74 -6.52 -5.83 10.55
CA GLU A 74 -6.74 -5.46 9.15
C GLU A 74 -6.13 -6.50 8.20
N TRP A 75 -5.01 -7.10 8.60
CA TRP A 75 -4.42 -8.24 7.89
C TRP A 75 -5.35 -9.46 7.91
N ASP A 76 -5.98 -9.75 9.05
CA ASP A 76 -6.96 -10.84 9.16
C ASP A 76 -8.16 -10.60 8.23
N LYS A 77 -8.73 -9.39 8.21
CA LYS A 77 -9.80 -9.03 7.27
C LYS A 77 -9.38 -9.19 5.81
N ALA A 78 -8.14 -8.82 5.46
CA ALA A 78 -7.63 -8.97 4.11
C ALA A 78 -7.49 -10.45 3.71
N VAL A 79 -7.10 -11.32 4.65
CA VAL A 79 -7.07 -12.78 4.43
C VAL A 79 -8.49 -13.31 4.24
N GLU A 80 -9.44 -12.95 5.10
CA GLU A 80 -10.84 -13.37 4.98
C GLU A 80 -11.46 -12.92 3.65
N PHE A 81 -11.22 -11.66 3.24
CA PHE A 81 -11.69 -11.13 1.96
C PHE A 81 -11.17 -11.96 0.78
N LYS A 82 -9.86 -12.25 0.75
CA LYS A 82 -9.24 -13.04 -0.33
C LYS A 82 -9.73 -14.48 -0.34
N ASP A 83 -9.83 -15.11 0.82
CA ASP A 83 -10.34 -16.48 0.95
C ASP A 83 -11.80 -16.56 0.48
N LYS A 84 -12.64 -15.61 0.89
CA LYS A 84 -14.03 -15.51 0.42
C LYS A 84 -14.10 -15.30 -1.10
N ALA A 85 -13.28 -14.41 -1.65
CA ALA A 85 -13.23 -14.17 -3.09
C ALA A 85 -12.78 -15.41 -3.88
N CYS A 86 -11.76 -16.14 -3.39
CA CYS A 86 -11.30 -17.39 -3.99
C CYS A 86 -12.38 -18.48 -3.95
N ARG A 87 -13.07 -18.63 -2.81
CA ARG A 87 -14.17 -19.60 -2.67
C ARG A 87 -15.34 -19.26 -3.60
N ALA A 88 -15.75 -17.99 -3.62
CA ALA A 88 -16.82 -17.53 -4.49
C ALA A 88 -16.45 -17.69 -5.97
N PHE A 89 -15.19 -17.46 -6.35
CA PHE A 89 -14.70 -17.75 -7.69
C PHE A 89 -14.70 -19.25 -8.00
N ALA A 90 -14.35 -20.12 -7.03
CA ALA A 90 -14.39 -21.57 -7.23
C ALA A 90 -15.83 -22.08 -7.46
N GLU A 91 -16.83 -21.46 -6.82
CA GLU A 91 -18.25 -21.82 -6.95
C GLU A 91 -18.92 -21.20 -8.18
N GLU A 92 -18.71 -19.91 -8.42
CA GLU A 92 -19.44 -19.13 -9.45
C GLU A 92 -18.58 -18.78 -10.68
N GLY A 93 -17.30 -19.14 -10.68
CA GLY A 93 -16.36 -18.81 -11.76
C GLY A 93 -16.22 -17.31 -11.98
N LEU A 94 -15.99 -16.92 -13.24
CA LEU A 94 -15.85 -15.51 -13.65
C LEU A 94 -17.10 -14.66 -13.36
N SER A 95 -18.28 -15.27 -13.15
CA SER A 95 -19.52 -14.52 -12.93
C SER A 95 -19.54 -13.75 -11.60
N TYR A 96 -18.74 -14.17 -10.62
CA TYR A 96 -18.54 -13.46 -9.36
C TYR A 96 -17.80 -12.13 -9.54
N VAL A 97 -16.81 -12.09 -10.43
CA VAL A 97 -15.96 -10.91 -10.69
C VAL A 97 -16.72 -9.84 -11.47
N PHE A 98 -17.70 -10.23 -12.28
CA PHE A 98 -18.47 -9.33 -13.14
C PHE A 98 -19.90 -9.07 -12.65
N LYS A 99 -20.21 -9.38 -11.38
CA LYS A 99 -21.59 -9.34 -10.89
C LYS A 99 -22.20 -7.95 -10.79
N ASP A 100 -21.45 -6.88 -11.09
CA ASP A 100 -22.05 -5.54 -11.22
C ASP A 100 -21.37 -4.63 -12.25
N ARG A 101 -21.96 -4.56 -13.46
CA ARG A 101 -21.91 -3.42 -14.39
C ARG A 101 -23.17 -3.36 -15.26
N ARG A 102 -24.34 -3.67 -14.68
CA ARG A 102 -25.63 -3.54 -15.37
C ARG A 102 -26.68 -2.96 -14.43
N ASP A 103 -26.36 -1.81 -13.84
CA ASP A 103 -27.33 -0.87 -13.30
C ASP A 103 -26.77 0.56 -13.47
N VAL A 104 -26.71 1.01 -14.73
CA VAL A 104 -26.66 2.43 -15.13
C VAL A 104 -27.64 2.62 -16.28
#